data_AF-A0A0G0T3R1-F1
#
_entry.id   AF-A0A0G0T3R1-F1
#
_cell.length_a   1.000
_cell.length_b   1.000
_cell.length_c   1.000
_cell.angle_alpha   90.00
_cell.angle_beta   90.00
_cell.angle_gamma   90.00
#
_symmetry.space_group_name_H-M   'P 1'
#
loop_
_entity.id
_entity.type
_entity.pdbx_description
1 polymer ?
#
loop_
_entity_poly.entity_id
_entity_poly.type
_entity_poly.pdbx_seq_one_letter_code
_entity_poly.pdbx_strand_id
1 'polypeptide(L)'
;MNIVYTPNPVLLKKTKPVEKITVEILTLIEEMKAVLRESDIGVGLAAPQVGASLQIFLVSPQLADKENKDGEKISVFINPKIISKS
;
A
#
# COMPACT_ATOMS: atom_id res chain seq x y z
N MET A 1 9.37 -6.91 5.72
CA MET A 1 7.89 -7.05 5.63
C MET A 1 7.58 -7.92 4.42
N ASN A 2 6.65 -8.89 4.50
CA ASN A 2 6.41 -9.87 3.44
C ASN A 2 5.01 -9.72 2.85
N ILE A 3 4.88 -9.93 1.54
CA ILE A 3 3.58 -9.96 0.87
C ILE A 3 2.87 -11.28 1.19
N VAL A 4 1.61 -11.20 1.59
CA VAL A 4 0.74 -12.36 1.77
C VAL A 4 -0.02 -12.64 0.47
N TYR A 5 -0.23 -13.93 0.19
CA TYR A 5 -0.93 -14.41 -0.99
C TYR A 5 -2.26 -15.07 -0.60
N THR A 6 -3.20 -15.12 -1.53
CA THR A 6 -4.44 -15.89 -1.40
C THR A 6 -4.09 -17.36 -1.11
N PRO A 7 -4.76 -18.04 -0.15
CA PRO A 7 -6.02 -17.68 0.51
C PRO A 7 -5.87 -17.05 1.91
N ASN A 8 -4.84 -16.24 2.19
CA ASN A 8 -4.68 -15.66 3.51
C ASN A 8 -5.92 -14.86 3.96
N PRO A 9 -6.51 -15.15 5.14
CA PRO A 9 -7.77 -14.56 5.59
C PRO A 9 -7.71 -13.04 5.77
N VAL A 10 -6.53 -12.43 5.95
CA VAL A 10 -6.39 -10.97 6.05
C VAL A 10 -6.83 -10.27 4.77
N LEU A 11 -6.68 -10.92 3.60
CA LEU A 11 -7.07 -10.40 2.30
C LEU A 11 -8.59 -10.44 2.07
N LEU A 12 -9.31 -11.25 2.86
CA LEU A 12 -10.76 -11.44 2.75
C LEU A 12 -11.55 -10.64 3.79
N LYS A 13 -10.87 -9.98 4.72
CA LYS A 13 -11.48 -9.20 5.80
C LYS A 13 -11.57 -7.72 5.44
N LYS A 14 -12.68 -7.08 5.85
CA LYS A 14 -12.81 -5.63 5.77
C LYS A 14 -11.78 -4.95 6.67
N THR A 15 -11.08 -3.97 6.13
CA THR A 15 -10.03 -3.23 6.84
C THR A 15 -10.58 -2.18 7.79
N LYS A 16 -9.85 -1.94 8.88
CA LYS A 16 -10.19 -0.92 9.87
C LYS A 16 -9.70 0.47 9.42
N PRO A 17 -10.45 1.54 9.71
CA PRO A 17 -9.96 2.89 9.46
C PRO A 17 -8.78 3.21 10.39
N VAL A 18 -7.89 4.10 9.93
CA VAL A 18 -6.83 4.69 10.74
C VAL A 18 -7.42 5.88 11.51
N GLU A 19 -7.50 5.79 12.82
CA GLU A 19 -8.10 6.87 13.63
C GLU A 19 -7.13 8.04 13.86
N LYS A 20 -5.84 7.74 14.02
CA LYS A 20 -4.77 8.72 14.25
C LYS A 20 -3.54 8.33 13.45
N ILE A 21 -2.85 9.33 12.91
CA ILE A 21 -1.55 9.13 12.28
C ILE A 21 -0.50 9.17 13.38
N THR A 22 -0.10 7.99 13.84
CA THR A 22 0.95 7.82 14.85
C THR A 22 2.29 7.49 14.20
N VAL A 23 3.34 7.44 15.00
CA VAL A 23 4.68 7.04 14.52
C VAL A 23 4.62 5.62 13.93
N GLU A 24 3.87 4.70 14.54
CA GLU A 24 3.72 3.33 14.04
C GLU A 24 3.05 3.29 12.65
N ILE A 25 2.08 4.16 12.39
CA ILE A 25 1.45 4.28 11.06
C ILE A 25 2.46 4.81 10.04
N LEU A 26 3.25 5.81 10.41
CA LEU A 26 4.31 6.35 9.54
C LEU A 26 5.38 5.30 9.25
N THR A 27 5.82 4.55 10.27
CA THR A 27 6.76 3.43 10.12
C THR A 27 6.21 2.36 9.18
N LEU A 28 4.94 1.94 9.37
CA LEU A 28 4.27 1.00 8.47
C LEU A 28 4.27 1.50 7.03
N ILE A 29 3.97 2.78 6.80
CA ILE A 29 3.97 3.38 5.46
C ILE A 29 5.37 3.34 4.85
N GLU A 30 6.43 3.66 5.59
CA GLU A 30 7.81 3.59 5.10
C GLU A 30 8.24 2.14 4.77
N GLU A 31 7.89 1.17 5.62
CA GLU A 31 8.13 -0.24 5.33
C GLU A 31 7.39 -0.70 4.07
N MET A 32 6.14 -0.26 3.90
CA MET A 32 5.36 -0.53 2.68
C MET A 32 5.95 0.13 1.43
N LYS A 33 6.53 1.33 1.53
CA LYS A 33 7.24 1.98 0.42
C LYS A 33 8.46 1.16 0.02
N ALA A 34 9.25 0.67 0.97
CA ALA A 34 10.39 -0.19 0.69
C ALA A 34 9.95 -1.47 -0.05
N VAL A 35 8.89 -2.14 0.45
CA VAL A 35 8.32 -3.33 -0.22
C VAL A 35 7.86 -3.00 -1.64
N LEU A 36 7.20 -1.86 -1.86
CA LEU A 36 6.72 -1.47 -3.19
C LEU A 36 7.87 -1.22 -4.18
N ARG A 37 8.99 -0.65 -3.72
CA ARG A 37 10.19 -0.41 -4.54
C ARG A 37 10.93 -1.68 -4.93
N GLU A 38 11.04 -2.59 -3.98
CA GLU A 38 11.76 -3.86 -4.13
C GLU A 38 10.92 -4.90 -4.88
N SER A 39 9.60 -4.78 -4.83
CA SER A 39 8.68 -5.68 -5.51
C SER A 39 8.63 -5.40 -7.02
N ASP A 40 9.09 -6.36 -7.82
CA ASP A 40 8.94 -6.36 -9.28
C ASP A 40 7.48 -6.47 -9.77
N ILE A 41 6.52 -6.63 -8.85
CA ILE A 41 5.19 -7.20 -9.11
C ILE A 41 4.12 -6.12 -9.33
N GLY A 42 4.40 -4.82 -9.15
CA GLY A 42 3.41 -3.82 -9.56
C GLY A 42 3.60 -2.39 -9.08
N VAL A 43 2.60 -1.58 -9.44
CA VAL A 43 2.54 -0.13 -9.21
C VAL A 43 1.79 0.26 -7.94
N GLY A 44 1.34 -0.69 -7.13
CA GLY A 44 0.58 -0.40 -5.92
C GLY A 44 0.61 -1.52 -4.89
N LEU A 45 0.42 -1.15 -3.63
CA LEU A 45 0.45 -2.05 -2.47
C LEU A 45 -0.56 -1.59 -1.40
N ALA A 46 -1.41 -2.50 -0.93
CA ALA A 46 -2.37 -2.23 0.14
C ALA A 46 -1.90 -2.86 1.47
N ALA A 47 -2.22 -2.22 2.60
CA ALA A 47 -1.80 -2.69 3.93
C ALA A 47 -2.18 -4.15 4.23
N PRO A 48 -3.36 -4.67 3.82
CA PRO A 48 -3.69 -6.09 4.03
C PRO A 48 -2.74 -7.05 3.33
N GLN A 49 -2.15 -6.66 2.20
CA GLN A 49 -1.18 -7.47 1.46
C GLN A 49 0.13 -7.63 2.23
N VAL A 50 0.38 -6.82 3.26
CA VAL A 50 1.52 -6.97 4.17
C VAL A 50 1.09 -7.38 5.58
N GLY A 51 -0.14 -7.89 5.72
CA GLY A 51 -0.69 -8.39 6.99
C GLY A 51 -1.32 -7.32 7.90
N ALA A 52 -1.28 -6.05 7.51
CA ALA A 52 -1.88 -4.96 8.28
C ALA A 52 -3.32 -4.68 7.83
N SER A 53 -4.32 -5.02 8.66
CA SER A 53 -5.75 -4.83 8.32
C SER A 53 -6.22 -3.37 8.50
N LEU A 54 -5.60 -2.44 7.79
CA LEU A 54 -5.86 -1.00 7.83
C LEU A 54 -6.27 -0.44 6.46
N GLN A 55 -7.06 0.62 6.44
CA GLN A 55 -7.48 1.34 5.23
C GLN A 55 -6.35 2.25 4.72
N ILE A 56 -5.27 1.62 4.29
CA ILE A 56 -4.10 2.29 3.70
C ILE A 56 -3.73 1.57 2.40
N PHE A 57 -3.47 2.34 1.35
CA PHE A 57 -2.81 1.82 0.16
C PHE A 57 -1.86 2.85 -0.44
N LEU A 58 -0.86 2.35 -1.17
CA LEU A 58 0.14 3.13 -1.88
C LEU A 58 0.03 2.87 -3.38
N VAL A 59 0.31 3.90 -4.19
CA VAL A 59 0.38 3.80 -5.65
C VAL A 59 1.57 4.61 -6.15
N SER A 60 2.34 4.04 -7.06
CA SER A 60 3.34 4.74 -7.86
C SER A 60 3.31 4.21 -9.30
N PRO A 61 2.67 4.94 -10.23
CA PRO A 61 2.62 4.55 -11.64
C PRO A 61 4.01 4.53 -12.29
N GLN A 62 4.96 5.31 -11.77
CA GLN A 62 6.34 5.37 -12.27
C GLN A 62 7.06 4.03 -12.14
N LEU A 63 6.68 3.19 -11.16
CA LEU A 63 7.25 1.85 -11.01
C LEU A 63 6.83 0.86 -12.11
N ALA A 64 5.89 1.24 -12.99
CA ALA A 64 5.62 0.47 -14.21
C ALA A 64 6.79 0.52 -15.19
N ASP A 65 7.55 1.62 -15.19
CA ASP A 65 8.70 1.82 -16.07
C ASP A 65 9.95 1.30 -15.36
N LYS A 66 10.50 0.18 -15.87
CA LYS A 66 11.68 -0.47 -15.28
C LYS A 66 12.98 0.22 -15.66
N GLU A 67 12.98 1.07 -16.69
CA GLU A 67 14.18 1.73 -17.22
C GLU A 67 14.41 3.10 -16.59
N ASN A 68 13.35 3.74 -16.06
CA ASN A 68 13.42 5.08 -15.48
C ASN A 68 12.85 5.13 -14.05
N LYS A 69 13.70 4.78 -13.07
CA LYS A 69 13.34 4.80 -11.63
C LYS A 69 13.61 6.14 -10.94
N ASP A 70 14.20 7.11 -11.63
CA ASP A 70 14.49 8.43 -11.05
C ASP A 70 13.21 9.27 -10.88
N GLY A 71 13.01 9.81 -9.68
CA GLY A 71 11.86 10.66 -9.37
C GLY A 71 10.55 9.93 -9.05
N GLU A 72 10.63 8.67 -8.57
CA GLU A 72 9.44 7.92 -8.16
C GLU A 72 8.57 8.70 -7.16
N LYS A 73 7.30 8.89 -7.49
CA LYS A 73 6.33 9.53 -6.61
C LYS A 73 5.38 8.47 -6.09
N ILE A 74 5.60 8.06 -4.85
CA ILE A 74 4.66 7.17 -4.15
C ILE A 74 3.58 8.02 -3.49
N SER A 75 2.35 7.86 -3.94
CA SER A 75 1.17 8.47 -3.33
C SER A 75 0.60 7.52 -2.28
N VAL A 76 0.27 8.05 -1.10
CA VAL A 76 -0.27 7.27 0.03
C VAL A 76 -1.69 7.75 0.30
N PHE A 77 -2.63 6.81 0.38
CA PHE A 77 -4.04 7.07 0.63
C PHE A 77 -4.44 6.42 1.95
N ILE A 78 -5.03 7.21 2.86
CA ILE A 78 -5.48 6.78 4.18
C ILE A 78 -6.98 7.06 4.31
N ASN A 79 -7.73 6.06 4.77
CA ASN A 79 -9.20 6.08 4.85
C ASN A 79 -9.92 6.60 3.59
N PRO A 80 -9.50 6.17 2.38
CA PRO A 80 -10.06 6.70 1.14
C PRO A 80 -11.53 6.31 0.98
N LYS A 81 -12.29 7.17 0.31
CA LYS A 81 -13.69 6.93 -0.06
C LYS A 81 -13.89 7.29 -1.54
N ILE A 82 -14.64 6.44 -2.25
CA ILE A 82 -15.08 6.73 -3.62
C ILE A 82 -16.30 7.66 -3.51
N ILE A 83 -16.18 8.88 -4.04
CA ILE A 83 -17.25 9.91 -3.99
C ILE A 83 -18.18 9.78 -5.20
N SER A 84 -17.62 9.46 -6.36
CA SER A 84 -18.35 9.25 -7.62
C SER A 84 -17.62 8.21 -8.47
N LYS A 85 -18.34 7.62 -9.43
CA LYS A 85 -17.81 6.73 -10.45
C LYS A 85 -18.53 7.01 -11.76
N SER A 86 -17.80 6.97 -12.87
CA SER A 86 -18.31 7.06 -14.24
C SER A 86 -18.39 5.69 -14.88
#